data_AF-A0A2T3N9M3-F1
#
_entry.id   AF-A0A2T3N9M3-F1
#
_cell.length_a   1.000
_cell.length_b   1.000
_cell.length_c   1.000
_cell.angle_alpha   90.00
_cell.angle_beta   90.00
_cell.angle_gamma   90.00
#
_symmetry.space_group_name_H-M   'P 1'
#
loop_
_entity.id
_entity.type
_entity.pdbx_description
1 polymer ?
#
loop_
_entity_poly.entity_id
_entity_poly.type
_entity_poly.pdbx_seq_one_letter_code
_entity_poly.pdbx_strand_id
1 'polypeptide(L)'
;MNTLTKSASSLRQKWELNNKPERMTVNGINVSYTRYGWPIVLDNNHVNCEKTWELLSPKMNPVSYADLHEKKEMRSAYYNSCYFRISDGNWLALFYENETIHIDSFLTRAELW
;
A
#
# COMPACT_ATOMS: atom_id res chain seq x y z
N MET A 1 12.94 -1.45 -9.75
CA MET A 1 11.81 -0.63 -9.29
C MET A 1 10.56 -1.51 -9.27
N ASN A 2 10.07 -1.82 -8.07
CA ASN A 2 8.95 -2.74 -7.82
C ASN A 2 7.66 -2.27 -8.52
N THR A 3 6.89 -3.19 -9.10
CA THR A 3 5.67 -2.89 -9.86
C THR A 3 4.62 -2.16 -9.01
N LEU A 4 4.54 -2.47 -7.71
CA LEU A 4 3.62 -1.82 -6.78
C LEU A 4 3.93 -0.33 -6.59
N THR A 5 5.21 0.04 -6.51
CA THR A 5 5.66 1.44 -6.43
C THR A 5 5.28 2.23 -7.68
N LYS A 6 5.34 1.59 -8.86
CA LYS A 6 4.90 2.21 -10.12
C LYS A 6 3.39 2.45 -10.10
N SER A 7 2.60 1.46 -9.70
CA SER A 7 1.14 1.60 -9.56
C SER A 7 0.76 2.74 -8.59
N ALA A 8 1.41 2.81 -7.42
CA ALA A 8 1.16 3.87 -6.45
C ALA A 8 1.48 5.26 -7.03
N SER A 9 2.61 5.38 -7.74
CA SER A 9 3.00 6.61 -8.43
C SER A 9 2.00 7.01 -9.52
N SER A 10 1.52 6.06 -10.32
CA SER A 10 0.51 6.31 -11.35
C SER A 10 -0.82 6.78 -10.75
N LEU A 11 -1.24 6.21 -9.62
CA LEU A 11 -2.45 6.65 -8.92
C LEU A 11 -2.31 8.07 -8.36
N ARG A 12 -1.14 8.43 -7.83
CA ARG A 12 -0.84 9.80 -7.38
C ARG A 12 -0.86 10.79 -8.55
N GLN A 13 -0.29 10.43 -9.70
CA GLN A 13 -0.38 11.25 -10.91
C GLN A 13 -1.83 11.43 -11.37
N LYS A 14 -2.63 10.36 -11.34
CA LYS A 14 -4.05 10.43 -11.65
C LYS A 14 -4.78 11.38 -10.68
N TRP A 15 -4.47 11.33 -9.39
CA TRP A 15 -5.02 12.23 -8.39
C TRP A 15 -4.71 13.71 -8.69
N GLU A 16 -3.45 14.03 -9.01
CA GLU A 16 -3.05 15.38 -9.44
C GLU A 16 -3.86 15.86 -10.66
N LEU A 17 -4.01 15.00 -11.68
CA LEU A 17 -4.74 15.32 -12.91
C LEU A 17 -6.25 15.48 -12.73
N ASN A 18 -6.82 14.94 -11.65
CA ASN A 18 -8.27 14.98 -11.38
C ASN A 18 -8.65 16.04 -10.34
N ASN A 19 -7.85 17.10 -10.19
CA ASN A 19 -8.06 18.17 -9.20
C ASN A 19 -8.06 17.68 -7.74
N LYS A 20 -7.20 16.70 -7.43
CA LYS A 20 -6.89 16.29 -6.05
C LYS A 20 -8.11 15.91 -5.21
N PRO A 21 -8.99 15.01 -5.70
CA PRO A 21 -10.19 14.65 -4.94
C PRO A 21 -9.80 13.95 -3.64
N GLU A 22 -10.63 14.09 -2.61
CA GLU A 22 -10.44 13.35 -1.35
C GLU A 22 -10.56 11.84 -1.56
N ARG A 23 -11.44 11.44 -2.49
CA ARG A 23 -11.72 10.03 -2.83
C ARG A 23 -11.91 9.82 -4.32
N MET A 24 -11.54 8.65 -4.81
CA MET A 24 -11.77 8.21 -6.18
C MET A 24 -12.09 6.72 -6.21
N THR A 25 -13.05 6.30 -7.04
CA THR A 25 -13.24 4.88 -7.32
C THR A 25 -12.27 4.44 -8.41
N VAL A 26 -11.44 3.44 -8.10
CA VAL A 26 -10.51 2.83 -9.05
C VAL A 26 -10.79 1.34 -9.07
N ASN A 27 -11.22 0.81 -10.22
CA ASN A 27 -11.49 -0.62 -10.39
C ASN A 27 -12.50 -1.19 -9.36
N GLY A 28 -13.49 -0.40 -8.94
CA GLY A 28 -14.46 -0.80 -7.91
C GLY A 28 -13.96 -0.67 -6.47
N ILE A 29 -12.70 -0.26 -6.26
CA ILE A 29 -12.14 0.04 -4.93
C ILE A 29 -12.33 1.53 -4.66
N ASN A 30 -12.90 1.87 -3.50
CA ASN A 30 -12.98 3.26 -3.03
C ASN A 30 -11.63 3.66 -2.42
N VAL A 31 -10.88 4.50 -3.14
CA VAL A 31 -9.54 4.93 -2.77
C VAL A 31 -9.62 6.31 -2.15
N SER A 32 -9.09 6.46 -0.94
CA SER A 32 -8.81 7.78 -0.35
C SER A 32 -7.37 8.18 -0.66
N TYR A 33 -7.00 9.41 -0.35
CA TYR A 33 -5.65 9.91 -0.54
C TYR A 33 -5.10 10.54 0.73
N THR A 34 -3.82 10.32 0.99
CA THR A 34 -3.08 11.08 2.02
C THR A 34 -3.02 12.55 1.65
N ARG A 35 -2.57 13.40 2.58
CA ARG A 35 -2.38 14.84 2.32
C ARG A 35 -1.48 15.11 1.10
N TYR A 36 -0.56 14.20 0.79
CA TYR A 36 0.37 14.32 -0.35
C TYR A 36 -0.07 13.55 -1.60
N GLY A 37 -1.30 13.05 -1.61
CA GLY A 37 -1.89 12.40 -2.77
C GLY A 37 -1.49 10.94 -2.94
N TRP A 38 -0.93 10.30 -1.91
CA TRP A 38 -0.65 8.88 -1.98
C TRP A 38 -1.93 8.07 -1.75
N PRO A 39 -2.18 7.03 -2.57
CA PRO A 39 -3.41 6.26 -2.46
C PRO A 39 -3.42 5.50 -1.13
N ILE A 40 -4.57 5.45 -0.47
CA ILE A 40 -4.80 4.70 0.76
C ILE A 40 -6.21 4.12 0.77
N VAL A 41 -6.33 2.85 1.12
CA VAL A 41 -7.63 2.19 1.31
C VAL A 41 -7.82 1.97 2.79
N LEU A 42 -8.90 2.52 3.34
CA LEU A 42 -9.17 2.48 4.78
C LEU A 42 -10.40 1.63 5.08
N ASP A 43 -10.32 0.84 6.14
CA ASP A 43 -11.44 0.19 6.82
C ASP A 43 -11.35 0.48 8.31
N ASN A 44 -12.42 1.06 8.89
CA ASN A 44 -12.46 1.51 10.30
C ASN A 44 -11.21 2.31 10.73
N ASN A 45 -10.78 3.27 9.90
CA ASN A 45 -9.58 4.11 10.08
C ASN A 45 -8.23 3.37 10.11
N HIS A 46 -8.20 2.08 9.73
CA HIS A 46 -6.97 1.33 9.50
C HIS A 46 -6.76 1.10 8.01
N VAL A 47 -5.52 0.96 7.58
CA VAL A 47 -5.19 0.55 6.21
C VAL A 47 -5.73 -0.86 6.00
N ASN A 48 -6.61 -1.01 5.02
CA ASN A 48 -7.04 -2.31 4.55
C ASN A 48 -5.93 -2.88 3.65
N CYS A 49 -5.08 -3.74 4.23
CA CYS A 49 -3.89 -4.26 3.57
C CYS A 49 -4.22 -5.09 2.33
N GLU A 50 -5.27 -5.91 2.38
CA GLU A 50 -5.72 -6.72 1.24
C GLU A 50 -6.20 -5.86 0.08
N LYS A 51 -7.04 -4.87 0.34
CA LYS A 51 -7.56 -3.96 -0.70
C LYS A 51 -6.48 -3.03 -1.23
N THR A 52 -5.52 -2.64 -0.40
CA THR A 52 -4.36 -1.86 -0.85
C THR A 52 -3.48 -2.71 -1.76
N TRP A 53 -3.27 -3.99 -1.43
CA TRP A 53 -2.57 -4.94 -2.30
C TRP A 53 -3.29 -5.12 -3.64
N GLU A 54 -4.62 -5.32 -3.62
CA GLU A 54 -5.46 -5.44 -4.82
C GLU A 54 -5.39 -4.18 -5.70
N LEU A 55 -5.42 -3.00 -5.08
CA LEU A 55 -5.34 -1.71 -5.77
C LEU A 55 -4.01 -1.51 -6.48
N LEU A 56 -2.90 -1.89 -5.84
CA LEU A 56 -1.56 -1.63 -6.35
C LEU A 56 -1.05 -2.76 -7.27
N SER A 57 -1.56 -3.98 -7.11
CA SER A 57 -1.11 -5.12 -7.89
C SER A 57 -1.54 -5.00 -9.36
N PRO A 58 -0.65 -5.31 -10.32
CA PRO A 58 -0.99 -5.26 -11.73
C PRO A 58 -2.04 -6.33 -12.08
N LYS A 59 -3.14 -5.92 -12.70
CA LYS A 59 -4.24 -6.82 -13.10
C LYS A 59 -3.82 -7.91 -14.08
N MET A 60 -2.87 -7.63 -14.96
CA MET A 60 -2.42 -8.58 -15.99
C MET A 60 -1.52 -9.68 -15.44
N ASN A 61 -0.99 -9.54 -14.22
CA ASN A 61 -0.16 -10.54 -13.53
C ASN A 61 -0.31 -10.35 -12.01
N PRO A 62 -1.44 -10.77 -11.42
CA PRO A 62 -1.68 -10.59 -9.99
C PRO A 62 -0.57 -11.30 -9.20
N VAL A 63 0.17 -10.52 -8.41
CA VAL A 63 1.16 -11.08 -7.50
C VAL A 63 0.38 -11.63 -6.31
N SER A 64 0.50 -12.94 -6.05
CA SER A 64 -0.03 -13.56 -4.83
C SER A 64 0.97 -13.39 -3.69
N TYR A 65 0.47 -13.21 -2.48
CA TYR A 65 1.25 -13.38 -1.26
C TYR A 65 0.81 -14.67 -0.55
N ALA A 66 1.75 -15.32 0.13
CA ALA A 66 1.51 -16.51 0.92
C ALA A 66 0.96 -16.17 2.32
N ASP A 67 1.47 -15.10 2.95
CA ASP A 67 1.00 -14.61 4.24
C ASP A 67 0.89 -13.08 4.25
N LEU A 68 -0.04 -12.57 5.07
CA LEU A 68 -0.19 -11.16 5.40
C LEU A 68 -0.10 -10.99 6.92
N HIS A 69 0.72 -10.05 7.36
CA HIS A 69 0.78 -9.59 8.74
C HIS A 69 0.54 -8.08 8.81
N GLU A 70 -0.34 -7.66 9.70
CA GLU A 70 -0.63 -6.26 9.97
C GLU A 70 -0.06 -5.87 11.34
N LYS A 71 0.64 -4.73 11.40
CA LYS A 71 1.26 -4.26 12.65
C LYS A 71 1.13 -2.75 12.76
N LYS A 72 0.67 -2.25 13.90
CA LYS A 72 0.73 -0.83 14.22
C LYS A 72 2.15 -0.52 14.71
N GLU A 73 2.88 0.30 13.97
CA GLU A 73 4.26 0.68 14.27
C GLU A 73 4.39 2.20 14.46
N MET A 74 5.51 2.64 15.04
CA MET A 74 5.79 4.07 15.26
C MET A 74 5.98 4.89 13.96
N ARG A 75 6.02 4.24 12.78
CA ARG A 75 6.20 4.89 11.47
C ARG A 75 5.05 5.84 11.11
N SER A 76 3.85 5.60 11.67
CA SER A 76 2.70 6.49 11.55
C SER A 76 1.83 6.44 12.80
N ALA A 77 1.38 7.59 13.27
CA ALA A 77 0.38 7.67 14.33
C ALA A 77 -1.01 7.15 13.88
N TYR A 78 -1.26 7.18 12.57
CA TYR A 78 -2.58 7.00 11.98
C TYR A 78 -2.75 5.68 11.24
N TYR A 79 -1.67 5.09 10.71
CA TYR A 79 -1.74 3.98 9.76
C TYR A 79 -0.95 2.77 10.26
N ASN A 80 -1.52 1.58 10.14
CA ASN A 80 -0.79 0.32 10.29
C ASN A 80 0.13 0.07 9.09
N SER A 81 1.16 -0.75 9.33
CA SER A 81 2.04 -1.33 8.32
C SER A 81 1.49 -2.70 7.90
N CYS A 82 1.60 -3.00 6.60
CA CYS A 82 1.25 -4.27 5.99
C CYS A 82 2.52 -5.02 5.58
N TYR A 83 2.63 -6.28 5.95
CA TYR A 83 3.77 -7.14 5.63
C TYR A 83 3.30 -8.37 4.87
N PHE A 84 3.73 -8.49 3.62
CA PHE A 84 3.31 -9.55 2.70
C PHE A 84 4.49 -10.50 2.45
N ARG A 85 4.34 -11.80 2.71
CA ARG A 85 5.30 -12.81 2.28
C ARG A 85 4.99 -13.20 0.85
N ILE A 86 5.83 -12.85 -0.11
CA ILE A 86 5.60 -13.13 -1.54
C ILE A 86 6.06 -14.54 -1.90
N SER A 87 7.21 -14.95 -1.37
CA SER A 87 7.73 -16.31 -1.47
C SER A 87 8.59 -16.60 -0.24
N ASP A 88 9.17 -17.80 -0.16
CA ASP A 88 10.05 -18.14 0.96
C ASP A 88 11.24 -17.16 1.01
N GLY A 89 11.49 -16.61 2.20
CA GLY A 89 12.46 -15.52 2.42
C GLY A 89 12.07 -14.14 1.85
N ASN A 90 11.16 -14.02 0.87
CA ASN A 90 10.86 -12.73 0.23
C ASN A 90 9.64 -12.05 0.84
N TRP A 91 9.90 -10.97 1.55
CA TRP A 91 8.88 -10.14 2.18
C TRP A 91 8.77 -8.77 1.53
N LEU A 92 7.58 -8.18 1.64
CA LEU A 92 7.29 -6.83 1.23
C LEU A 92 6.58 -6.07 2.35
N ALA A 93 7.11 -4.92 2.74
CA ALA A 93 6.49 -3.99 3.66
C ALA A 93 5.81 -2.88 2.86
N LEU A 94 4.58 -2.57 3.22
CA LEU A 94 3.85 -1.39 2.79
C LEU A 94 3.47 -0.60 4.03
N PHE A 95 3.93 0.63 4.11
CA PHE A 95 3.62 1.51 5.23
C PHE A 95 3.58 2.96 4.75
N TYR A 96 3.11 3.83 5.62
CA TYR A 96 3.09 5.26 5.38
C TYR A 96 3.98 5.95 6.40
N GLU A 97 4.82 6.86 5.94
CA GLU A 97 5.65 7.72 6.78
C GLU A 97 5.54 9.14 6.23
N ASN A 98 5.25 10.13 7.08
CA ASN A 98 5.05 11.53 6.68
C ASN A 98 4.11 11.68 5.46
N GLU A 99 2.93 11.04 5.54
CA GLU A 99 1.91 11.06 4.47
C GLU A 99 2.37 10.47 3.13
N THR A 100 3.53 9.79 3.08
CA THR A 100 4.11 9.15 1.90
C THR A 100 4.05 7.64 2.01
N ILE A 101 3.71 6.95 0.92
CA ILE A 101 3.72 5.49 0.87
C ILE A 101 5.15 4.97 0.63
N HIS A 102 5.55 3.99 1.42
CA HIS A 102 6.80 3.25 1.29
C HIS A 102 6.49 1.80 0.98
N ILE A 103 7.21 1.22 0.02
CA ILE A 103 7.05 -0.15 -0.44
C ILE A 103 8.43 -0.77 -0.58
N ASP A 104 8.81 -1.55 0.43
CA ASP A 104 10.17 -2.08 0.56
C ASP A 104 10.16 -3.60 0.53
N SER A 105 11.11 -4.22 -0.17
CA SER A 105 11.29 -5.67 -0.20
C SER A 105 12.50 -6.10 0.61
N PHE A 106 12.41 -7.19 1.35
CA PHE A 106 13.49 -7.67 2.23
C PHE A 106 13.49 -9.21 2.35
N LEU A 107 14.65 -9.77 2.70
CA LEU A 107 14.93 -11.22 2.61
C LEU A 107 14.73 -12.02 3.92
N THR A 108 14.18 -11.43 4.98
CA THR A 108 14.02 -12.07 6.30
C THR A 108 12.73 -11.66 6.99
N ARG A 109 12.17 -12.53 7.84
CA ARG A 109 10.92 -12.25 8.58
C ARG A 109 11.11 -11.02 9.48
N ALA A 110 10.14 -10.10 9.47
CA ALA A 110 10.15 -8.85 10.25
C ALA A 110 10.08 -9.04 11.79
N GLU A 111 10.45 -10.20 12.32
CA GLU A 111 10.56 -10.48 13.76
C GLU A 111 11.81 -9.84 14.39
N LEU A 112 12.59 -9.06 13.62
CA LEU A 112 13.81 -8.38 14.07
C LEU A 112 13.75 -6.84 14.00
N TRP A 113 12.56 -6.24 13.86
CA TRP A 113 12.37 -4.78 13.85
C TRP A 113 11.17 -4.31 14.69
#